data_AF-A0A8J7B1B8-F1
#
_entry.id   AF-A0A8J7B1B8-F1
#
_cell.length_a   1.000
_cell.length_b   1.000
_cell.length_c   1.000
_cell.angle_alpha   90.00
_cell.angle_beta   90.00
_cell.angle_gamma   90.00
#
_symmetry.space_group_name_H-M   'P 1'
#
loop_
_entity.id
_entity.type
_entity.pdbx_description
1 polymer ?
#
loop_
_entity_poly.entity_id
_entity_poly.type
_entity_poly.pdbx_seq_one_letter_code
_entity_poly.pdbx_strand_id
1 'polypeptide(L)' 'MNFANDILSVFGSINWEVIFQLTFVALILIAGPAVIVLLALRGGDL' A
#
# COMPACT_ATOMS: atom_id res chain seq x y z
N MET A 1 7.85 23.00 -25.25
CA MET A 1 7.37 21.72 -24.70
C MET A 1 7.90 21.66 -23.29
N ASN A 2 7.00 21.71 -22.31
CA ASN A 2 7.35 22.04 -20.94
C ASN A 2 7.79 20.77 -20.21
N PHE A 3 8.95 20.81 -19.55
CA PHE A 3 9.47 19.76 -18.66
C PHE A 3 8.41 19.15 -17.71
N ALA A 4 7.44 19.97 -17.27
CA ALA A 4 6.30 19.52 -16.47
C ALA A 4 5.41 18.48 -17.19
N ASN A 5 5.19 18.62 -18.51
CA ASN A 5 4.37 17.69 -19.29
C ASN A 5 5.05 16.33 -19.45
N ASP A 6 6.38 16.30 -19.56
CA ASP A 6 7.14 15.05 -19.66
C ASP A 6 7.04 14.26 -18.36
N ILE A 7 7.18 14.92 -17.20
CA ILE A 7 6.97 14.29 -15.88
C ILE A 7 5.53 13.77 -15.71
N LEU A 8 4.54 14.60 -16.05
CA LEU A 8 3.13 14.21 -15.91
C LEU A 8 2.76 13.05 -16.85
N SER A 9 3.38 12.94 -18.02
CA SER A 9 3.16 11.83 -18.96
C SER A 9 3.65 10.49 -18.42
N VAL A 10 4.79 10.48 -17.70
CA VAL A 10 5.31 9.26 -17.05
C VAL A 10 4.34 8.79 -15.98
N PHE A 11 3.83 9.68 -15.14
CA PHE A 11 2.81 9.33 -14.16
C PHE A 11 1.48 8.92 -14.81
N GLY A 12 1.07 9.56 -15.91
CA GLY A 12 -0.16 9.20 -16.63
C GLY A 12 -0.12 7.85 -17.37
N SER A 13 1.08 7.30 -17.63
CA SER A 13 1.26 6.02 -18.32
C SER A 13 1.04 4.78 -17.43
N ILE A 14 0.95 4.98 -16.12
CA ILE A 14 0.86 3.91 -15.12
C ILE A 14 -0.61 3.65 -14.76
N ASN A 15 -0.98 2.37 -14.61
CA ASN A 15 -2.30 2.00 -14.09
C ASN A 15 -2.35 2.19 -12.56
N TRP A 16 -2.76 3.39 -12.14
CA TRP A 16 -2.90 3.74 -10.72
C TRP A 16 -3.96 2.93 -9.99
N GLU A 17 -5.04 2.52 -10.68
CA GLU A 17 -6.13 1.77 -10.07
C GLU A 17 -5.62 0.44 -9.49
N VAL A 18 -4.87 -0.32 -10.30
CA VAL A 18 -4.30 -1.61 -9.88
C VAL A 18 -3.29 -1.42 -8.73
N ILE A 19 -2.47 -0.38 -8.78
CA ILE A 19 -1.50 -0.08 -7.71
C ILE A 19 -2.22 0.18 -6.39
N PHE A 20 -3.25 1.03 -6.40
CA PHE A 20 -4.01 1.33 -5.19
C PHE A 20 -4.78 0.10 -4.70
N GLN A 21 -5.40 -0.67 -5.59
CA GLN A 21 -6.09 -1.92 -5.24
C GLN A 21 -5.15 -2.89 -4.53
N LEU A 22 -3.99 -3.21 -5.10
CA LEU A 22 -3.02 -4.10 -4.45
C LEU A 22 -2.47 -3.51 -3.15
N THR A 23 -2.25 -2.20 -3.10
CA THR A 23 -1.77 -1.53 -1.88
C THR A 23 -2.77 -1.69 -0.74
N PHE A 24 -4.06 -1.41 -0.97
CA PHE A 24 -5.08 -1.55 0.06
C PHE A 24 -5.32 -3.01 0.45
N VAL A 25 -5.33 -3.95 -0.51
CA VAL A 25 -5.44 -5.38 -0.21
C VAL A 25 -4.26 -5.85 0.64
N ALA A 26 -3.03 -5.44 0.31
CA ALA A 26 -1.85 -5.78 1.10
C ALA A 26 -1.93 -5.23 2.52
N LEU A 27 -2.38 -3.97 2.69
CA LEU A 27 -2.56 -3.35 4.00
C LEU A 27 -3.61 -4.09 4.84
N ILE A 28 -4.74 -4.47 4.26
CA ILE A 28 -5.80 -5.23 4.95
C ILE A 28 -5.28 -6.62 5.35
N LEU A 29 -4.55 -7.30 4.45
CA LEU A 29 -4.00 -8.63 4.70
C LEU A 29 -2.96 -8.59 5.83
N ILE A 30 -2.13 -7.55 5.89
CA ILE A 30 -1.13 -7.35 6.95
C ILE A 30 -1.79 -6.95 8.28
N ALA A 31 -2.94 -6.27 8.27
CA ALA A 31 -3.61 -5.82 9.49
C ALA A 31 -3.93 -6.96 10.46
N GLY A 32 -4.35 -8.14 9.96
CA GLY A 32 -4.63 -9.31 10.79
C GLY A 32 -3.38 -9.83 11.53
N PRO A 33 -2.33 -10.26 10.81
CA PRO A 33 -1.07 -10.70 11.40
C PRO A 33 -0.41 -9.62 12.27
N ALA A 34 -0.52 -8.34 11.91
CA ALA A 34 0.04 -7.25 12.69
C ALA A 34 -0.53 -7.20 14.11
N VAL A 35 -1.84 -7.43 14.28
CA VAL A 35 -2.48 -7.49 15.61
C VAL A 35 -1.99 -8.70 16.40
N ILE A 36 -1.90 -9.88 15.77
CA ILE A 36 -1.42 -11.11 16.42
C ILE A 36 0.03 -10.94 16.88
N VAL A 37 0.91 -10.43 16.01
CA VAL A 37 2.31 -10.17 16.34
C VAL A 37 2.41 -9.18 17.50
N LEU A 38 1.60 -8.12 17.48
CA LEU A 38 1.58 -7.13 18.56
C LEU A 38 1.13 -7.75 19.90
N LEU A 39 0.08 -8.56 19.90
CA LEU A 39 -0.42 -9.23 21.12
C LEU A 39 0.60 -10.24 21.65
N ALA A 40 1.23 -11.03 20.77
CA ALA A 40 2.27 -11.99 21.12
C ALA A 40 3.48 -11.32 21.77
N LEU A 41 3.95 -10.18 21.23
CA LEU A 41 5.08 -9.42 21.78
C LEU A 41 4.75 -8.75 23.12
N ARG A 42 3.46 -8.44 23.36
CA ARG A 42 3.00 -7.78 24.58
C ARG A 42 2.56 -8.77 25.67
N GLY A 43 2.61 -10.08 25.41
CA GLY A 43 2.11 -11.11 26.33
C GLY A 43 0.61 -10.97 26.61
N GLY A 44 -0.15 -10.48 25.62
CA GLY A 44 -1.61 -10.36 25.71
C GLY A 44 -2.32 -11.71 25.54
N ASP A 45 -3.63 -11.72 25.78
CA ASP A 45 -4.47 -12.88 25.50
C ASP A 45 -4.65 -13.03 23.98
N LEU A 46 -4.15 -14.13 23.43
CA LEU A 46 -4.14 -14.45 22.00
C LEU A 46 -5.32 -15.33 21.60
#